data_AF-A0A165XPH4-F1
#
_entry.id   AF-A0A165XPH4-F1
#
_cell.length_a   1.000
_cell.length_b   1.000
_cell.length_c   1.000
_cell.angle_alpha   90.00
_cell.angle_beta   90.00
_cell.angle_gamma   90.00
#
_symmetry.space_group_name_H-M   'P 1'
#
loop_
_entity.id
_entity.type
_entity.pdbx_description
1 polymer ?
#
loop_
_entity_poly.entity_id
_entity_poly.type
_entity_poly.pdbx_seq_one_letter_code
_entity_poly.pdbx_strand_id
1 'polypeptide(L)'
;MAKFMAKSLLLTFIMFLGVIIGIQQASHGIQQMRGYETEETVEAVQLKQKDDGKLEATILGNQVTSHDLQKKQEQLEKIEAFNFFSQIGKSLANLVQKGTSAIIEGILELIEAYT
;
A
#
# COMPACT_ATOMS: atom_id res chain seq x y z
N MET A 1 -25.03 11.94 -16.32
CA MET A 1 -24.52 10.87 -15.44
C MET A 1 -22.99 10.81 -15.40
N ALA A 2 -22.29 10.48 -16.49
CA ALA A 2 -20.83 10.28 -16.49
C ALA A 2 -20.00 11.47 -15.95
N LYS A 3 -20.32 12.71 -16.34
CA LYS A 3 -19.62 13.92 -15.84
C LYS A 3 -19.80 14.13 -14.33
N PHE A 4 -20.94 13.72 -13.77
CA PHE A 4 -21.21 13.82 -12.33
C PHE A 4 -20.44 12.74 -11.57
N MET A 5 -20.45 11.50 -12.09
CA MET A 5 -19.74 10.36 -11.51
C MET A 5 -18.22 10.53 -11.54
N ALA A 6 -17.68 11.13 -12.60
CA ALA A 6 -16.26 11.49 -12.69
C ALA A 6 -15.87 12.57 -11.66
N LYS A 7 -16.72 13.59 -11.47
CA LYS A 7 -16.49 14.63 -10.45
C LYS A 7 -16.54 14.07 -9.04
N SER A 8 -17.48 13.18 -8.74
CA SER A 8 -17.56 12.54 -7.41
C SER A 8 -16.38 11.61 -7.16
N LEU A 9 -15.96 10.82 -8.16
CA LEU A 9 -14.80 9.94 -8.04
C LEU A 9 -13.51 10.75 -7.80
N LEU A 10 -13.33 11.86 -8.54
CA LEU A 10 -12.19 12.75 -8.37
C LEU A 10 -12.19 13.41 -6.98
N LEU A 11 -13.35 13.83 -6.48
CA LEU A 11 -13.49 14.36 -5.13
C LEU A 11 -13.13 13.31 -4.06
N THR A 12 -13.59 12.07 -4.21
CA THR A 12 -13.22 10.95 -3.33
C THR A 12 -11.71 10.70 -3.36
N PHE A 13 -11.08 10.79 -4.54
CA PHE A 13 -9.64 10.61 -4.66
C PHE A 13 -8.85 11.70 -3.93
N ILE A 14 -9.27 12.96 -4.07
CA ILE A 14 -8.67 14.10 -3.35
C ILE A 14 -8.81 13.90 -1.83
N MET A 15 -10.00 13.50 -1.36
CA MET A 15 -10.24 13.17 0.05
C MET A 15 -9.34 12.03 0.53
N PHE A 16 -9.18 10.97 -0.26
CA PHE A 16 -8.34 9.83 0.08
C PHE A 16 -6.87 10.22 0.25
N LEU A 17 -6.33 11.02 -0.66
CA LEU A 17 -4.99 11.59 -0.53
C LEU A 17 -4.86 12.47 0.72
N GLY A 18 -5.87 13.30 1.00
CA GLY A 18 -5.91 14.13 2.20
C GLY A 18 -5.87 13.31 3.49
N VAL A 19 -6.56 12.17 3.55
CA VAL A 19 -6.51 11.25 4.70
C VAL A 19 -5.12 10.64 4.87
N ILE A 20 -4.49 10.16 3.80
CA ILE A 20 -3.14 9.58 3.87
C ILE A 20 -2.14 10.61 4.39
N ILE A 21 -2.17 11.83 3.85
CA ILE A 21 -1.32 12.94 4.29
C ILE A 21 -1.61 13.30 5.75
N GLY A 22 -2.89 13.37 6.13
CA GLY A 22 -3.29 13.67 7.51
C GLY A 22 -2.79 12.65 8.52
N ILE A 23 -2.80 11.35 8.18
CA ILE A 23 -2.24 10.29 9.03
C ILE A 23 -0.74 10.48 9.21
N GLN A 24 -0.01 10.78 8.13
CA GLN A 24 1.43 11.04 8.21
C GLN A 24 1.74 12.30 9.03
N GLN A 25 0.98 13.38 8.83
CA GLN A 25 1.15 14.63 9.56
C GLN A 25 0.84 14.47 11.05
N ALA A 26 -0.19 13.70 11.42
CA ALA A 26 -0.51 13.39 12.80
C ALA A 26 0.61 12.58 13.46
N SER A 27 1.18 11.59 12.75
CA SER A 27 2.33 10.82 13.22
C SER A 27 3.53 11.72 13.52
N HIS A 28 3.82 12.67 12.63
CA HIS A 28 4.92 13.61 12.80
C HIS A 28 4.66 14.62 13.94
N GLY A 29 3.42 15.10 14.09
CA GLY A 29 3.03 15.99 15.19
C GLY A 29 3.13 15.33 16.56
N ILE A 30 2.77 14.04 16.66
CA ILE A 30 2.95 13.25 17.89
C ILE A 30 4.43 13.10 18.23
N GLN A 31 5.29 12.87 17.23
CA GLN A 31 6.75 12.79 17.42
C GLN A 31 7.31 14.13 17.95
N GLN A 32 6.86 15.25 17.40
CA GLN A 32 7.31 16.60 17.80
C GLN A 32 6.84 16.99 19.22
N MET A 33 5.70 16.48 19.69
CA MET A 33 5.19 16.72 21.05
C MET A 33 5.83 15.84 22.13
N ARG A 34 6.53 14.76 21.77
CA ARG A 34 7.13 13.83 22.74
C ARG A 34 8.47 14.28 23.32
N GLY A 35 9.13 15.29 22.74
CA GLY A 35 10.26 15.98 23.36
C GLY A 35 11.54 15.17 23.60
N TYR A 36 11.63 13.92 23.12
CA TYR A 36 12.81 13.06 23.24
C TYR A 36 13.22 12.46 21.89
N GLU A 37 14.53 12.50 21.58
CA GLU A 37 15.20 11.79 20.48
C GLU A 37 15.47 10.31 20.81
N THR A 38 14.64 9.65 21.62
CA THR A 38 14.84 8.22 21.89
C THR A 38 14.17 7.41 20.79
N GLU A 39 15.00 6.85 19.91
CA GLU A 39 14.97 5.67 19.00
C GLU A 39 13.70 4.79 18.84
N GLU A 40 12.53 5.27 19.21
CA GLU A 40 11.26 4.61 19.03
C GLU A 40 10.27 5.65 18.53
N THR A 41 10.56 6.19 17.34
CA THR A 41 9.53 6.76 16.49
C THR A 41 8.37 5.78 16.53
N VAL A 42 7.21 6.21 17.03
CA VAL A 42 5.97 5.44 16.95
C VAL A 42 5.53 5.43 15.48
N GLU A 43 6.36 4.82 14.64
CA GLU A 43 5.99 4.35 13.34
C GLU A 43 4.93 3.29 13.58
N ALA A 44 3.82 3.38 12.84
CA ALA A 44 2.75 2.40 12.93
C ALA A 44 3.23 0.97 12.61
N VAL A 45 4.44 0.83 12.07
CA VAL A 45 5.17 -0.41 11.78
C VAL A 45 6.63 -0.24 12.20
N GLN A 46 7.04 -0.81 13.33
CA GLN A 46 8.46 -0.89 13.70
C GLN A 46 8.98 -2.30 13.40
N LEU A 47 10.02 -2.41 12.55
CA LEU A 47 10.73 -3.65 12.30
C LEU A 47 11.98 -3.68 13.18
N LYS A 48 11.97 -4.47 14.26
CA LYS A 48 13.17 -4.68 15.08
C LYS A 48 13.76 -6.06 14.76
N GLN A 49 14.99 -6.07 14.28
CA GLN A 49 15.78 -7.28 14.07
C GLN A 49 16.52 -7.58 15.38
N LYS A 50 16.17 -8.68 16.05
CA LYS A 50 16.94 -9.19 17.20
C LYS A 50 18.00 -10.18 16.72
N ASP A 51 19.10 -10.28 17.45
CA ASP A 51 20.29 -11.11 17.16
C ASP A 51 20.02 -12.63 16.98
N ASP A 52 18.78 -13.10 17.17
CA ASP A 52 18.34 -14.50 16.99
C ASP A 52 17.66 -14.77 15.62
N GLY A 53 17.79 -13.86 14.66
CA GLY A 53 17.29 -14.06 13.28
C GLY A 53 15.76 -14.08 13.12
N LYS A 54 15.01 -13.71 14.16
CA LYS A 54 13.55 -13.58 14.12
C LYS A 54 13.17 -12.11 13.92
N LEU A 55 12.42 -11.86 12.85
CA LEU A 55 11.87 -10.53 12.51
C LEU A 55 10.58 -10.30 13.30
N GLU A 56 10.61 -9.37 14.26
CA GLU A 56 9.43 -8.93 15.00
C GLU A 56 8.96 -7.58 14.43
N ALA A 57 7.73 -7.56 13.90
CA ALA A 57 7.07 -6.35 13.42
C ALA A 57 6.06 -5.90 14.49
N THR A 58 6.30 -4.73 15.07
CA THR A 58 5.37 -4.11 16.01
C THR A 58 4.44 -3.21 15.22
N ILE A 59 3.18 -3.61 15.07
CA ILE A 59 2.15 -2.80 14.44
C ILE A 59 1.34 -2.14 15.56
N LEU A 60 1.41 -0.81 15.68
CA LEU A 60 0.68 -0.02 16.69
C LEU A 60 0.90 -0.49 18.14
N GLY A 61 2.14 -0.84 18.51
CA GLY A 61 2.47 -1.26 19.88
C GLY A 61 2.09 -2.69 20.26
N ASN A 62 1.46 -3.45 19.35
CA ASN A 62 1.25 -4.89 19.56
C ASN A 62 2.40 -5.69 18.93
N GLN A 63 3.06 -6.53 19.74
CA GLN A 63 4.03 -7.51 19.27
C GLN A 63 3.29 -8.56 18.42
N VAL A 64 3.57 -8.62 17.12
CA VAL A 64 2.99 -9.64 16.25
C VAL A 64 4.06 -10.70 15.95
N THR A 65 3.92 -11.87 16.57
CA THR A 65 4.74 -13.04 16.26
C THR A 65 4.27 -13.67 14.94
N SER A 66 5.18 -14.24 14.14
CA SER A 66 4.88 -14.80 12.80
C SER A 66 3.74 -15.82 12.75
N HIS A 67 3.46 -16.50 13.87
CA HIS A 67 2.35 -17.45 13.99
C HIS A 67 0.97 -16.78 14.05
N ASP A 68 0.87 -15.57 14.60
CA ASP A 68 -0.38 -14.80 14.66
C ASP A 68 -0.73 -14.11 13.33
N LEU A 69 0.28 -13.83 12.50
CA LEU A 69 0.08 -13.32 11.14
C LEU A 69 -0.65 -14.34 10.27
N GLN A 70 -0.25 -15.61 10.28
CA GLN A 70 -0.92 -16.67 9.50
C GLN A 70 -2.39 -16.85 9.90
N LYS A 71 -2.70 -16.89 11.20
CA LYS A 71 -4.09 -16.99 11.67
C LYS A 71 -4.94 -15.77 11.30
N LYS A 72 -4.39 -14.56 11.40
CA LYS A 72 -5.09 -13.35 10.95
C LYS A 72 -5.25 -13.31 9.44
N GLN A 73 -4.28 -13.80 8.70
CA GLN A 73 -4.33 -13.91 7.24
C GLN A 73 -5.42 -14.90 6.81
N GLU A 74 -5.53 -16.07 7.45
CA GLU A 74 -6.64 -17.02 7.23
C GLU A 74 -8.01 -16.42 7.58
N GLN A 75 -8.10 -15.61 8.64
CA GLN A 75 -9.34 -14.93 9.00
C GLN A 75 -9.71 -13.83 7.98
N LEU A 76 -8.73 -13.07 7.49
CA LEU A 76 -8.91 -12.04 6.46
C LEU A 76 -9.17 -12.64 5.07
N GLU A 77 -8.64 -13.83 4.77
CA GLU A 77 -8.91 -14.59 3.55
C GLU A 77 -10.33 -15.16 3.53
N LYS A 78 -10.87 -15.54 4.72
CA LYS A 78 -12.28 -15.91 4.89
C LYS A 78 -13.23 -14.73 4.77
N ILE A 79 -12.76 -13.50 5.00
CA ILE A 79 -13.55 -12.30 4.72
C ILE A 79 -13.44 -12.06 3.20
N GLU A 80 -14.53 -12.26 2.46
CA GLU A 80 -14.63 -12.19 0.98
C GLU A 80 -13.95 -10.96 0.32
N ALA A 81 -13.65 -9.93 1.10
CA ALA A 81 -12.83 -8.79 0.74
C ALA A 81 -11.54 -9.19 0.01
N PHE A 82 -10.79 -10.21 0.45
CA PHE A 82 -9.54 -10.58 -0.21
C PHE A 82 -9.76 -11.07 -1.65
N ASN A 83 -10.82 -11.82 -1.91
CA ASN A 83 -11.14 -12.32 -3.25
C ASN A 83 -11.60 -11.17 -4.17
N PHE A 84 -12.42 -10.25 -3.64
CA PHE A 84 -12.89 -9.06 -4.37
C PHE A 84 -11.75 -8.08 -4.70
N PHE A 85 -10.91 -7.72 -3.71
CA PHE A 85 -9.75 -6.86 -3.92
C PHE A 85 -8.69 -7.54 -4.81
N SER A 86 -8.47 -8.85 -4.67
CA SER A 86 -7.56 -9.59 -5.54
C SER A 86 -8.05 -9.62 -6.98
N GLN A 87 -9.35 -9.77 -7.22
CA GLN A 87 -9.91 -9.75 -8.57
C GLN A 87 -9.78 -8.36 -9.22
N ILE A 88 -10.05 -7.28 -8.47
CA ILE A 88 -9.84 -5.90 -8.94
C ILE A 88 -8.34 -5.65 -9.20
N GLY A 89 -7.46 -6.07 -8.29
CA GLY A 89 -6.02 -5.94 -8.42
C GLY A 89 -5.46 -6.70 -9.62
N LYS A 90 -5.92 -7.94 -9.86
CA LYS A 90 -5.57 -8.74 -11.06
C LYS A 90 -6.03 -8.05 -12.34
N SER A 91 -7.23 -7.46 -12.34
CA SER A 91 -7.73 -6.73 -13.49
C SER A 91 -6.88 -5.49 -13.80
N LEU A 92 -6.52 -4.73 -12.76
CA LEU A 92 -5.65 -3.57 -12.88
C LEU A 92 -4.24 -3.96 -13.35
N ALA A 93 -3.66 -5.01 -12.76
CA ALA A 93 -2.34 -5.52 -13.13
C ALA A 93 -2.29 -5.99 -14.59
N ASN A 94 -3.32 -6.70 -15.06
CA ASN A 94 -3.45 -7.09 -16.47
C ASN A 94 -3.52 -5.87 -17.40
N LEU A 95 -4.21 -4.81 -16.98
CA LEU A 95 -4.34 -3.58 -17.77
C LEU A 95 -3.00 -2.85 -17.89
N VAL A 96 -2.25 -2.77 -16.78
CA VAL A 96 -0.88 -2.23 -16.77
C VAL A 96 0.04 -3.10 -17.63
N GLN A 97 0.03 -4.42 -17.46
CA GLN A 97 0.87 -5.34 -18.22
C GLN A 97 0.63 -5.24 -19.73
N LYS A 98 -0.64 -5.17 -20.16
CA LYS A 98 -1.00 -4.97 -21.56
C LYS A 98 -0.56 -3.60 -22.07
N GLY A 99 -0.75 -2.55 -21.28
CA GLY A 99 -0.30 -1.20 -21.64
C GLY A 99 1.21 -1.13 -21.81
N THR A 100 1.98 -1.69 -20.88
CA THR A 100 3.44 -1.75 -20.95
C THR A 100 3.91 -2.59 -22.14
N SER A 101 3.29 -3.74 -22.40
CA SER A 101 3.67 -4.59 -23.53
C SER A 101 3.42 -3.88 -24.86
N ALA A 102 2.27 -3.21 -25.02
CA ALA A 102 1.96 -2.44 -26.23
C ALA A 102 2.92 -1.26 -26.45
N ILE A 103 3.39 -0.61 -25.38
CA ILE A 103 4.41 0.45 -25.47
C ILE A 103 5.74 -0.13 -25.93
N ILE A 104 6.17 -1.26 -25.35
CA ILE A 104 7.42 -1.92 -25.72
C ILE A 104 7.38 -2.38 -27.18
N GLU A 105 6.28 -3.05 -27.59
CA GLU A 105 6.07 -3.49 -28.97
C GLU A 105 6.10 -2.30 -29.95
N GLY A 106 5.42 -1.19 -29.63
CA GLY A 106 5.43 0.00 -30.48
C GLY A 106 6.80 0.69 -30.58
N ILE A 107 7.62 0.63 -29.52
CA ILE A 107 9.01 1.13 -29.56
C ILE A 107 9.88 0.21 -30.43
N LEU A 108 9.73 -1.11 -30.30
CA LEU A 108 10.47 -2.08 -31.11
C LEU A 108 10.14 -1.94 -32.60
N GLU A 109 8.86 -1.77 -32.94
CA GLU A 109 8.39 -1.59 -34.32
C GLU A 109 8.94 -0.29 -34.95
N LEU A 110 9.07 0.79 -34.16
CA LEU A 110 9.71 2.04 -34.61
C LEU A 110 11.22 1.91 -34.83
N ILE A 111 11.90 1.06 -34.05
CA ILE A 111 13.34 0.79 -34.21
C ILE A 111 13.60 -0.05 -35.46
N GLU A 112 12.78 -1.08 -35.70
CA GLU A 112 12.85 -1.90 -36.92
C GLU A 112 12.48 -1.11 -38.18
N ALA A 113 11.57 -0.14 -38.09
CA ALA A 113 11.20 0.71 -39.23
C ALA A 113 12.30 1.73 -39.63
N TYR A 114 13.31 1.97 -38.79
CA TYR A 114 14.40 2.94 -39.03
C TYR A 114 15.77 2.27 -39.25
N THR A 115 15.85 0.94 -39.19
CA THR A 115 17.07 0.13 -39.47
C THR A 115 16.95 -0.54 -40.83
#